data_AF-A0A545UUI6-F1
#
_entry.id   AF-A0A545UUI6-F1
#
_cell.length_a   1.000
_cell.length_b   1.000
_cell.length_c   1.000
_cell.angle_alpha   90.00
_cell.angle_beta   90.00
_cell.angle_gamma   90.00
#
_symmetry.space_group_name_H-M   'P 1'
#
loop_
_entity.id
_entity.type
_entity.pdbx_description
1 polymer ?
#
loop_
_entity_poly.entity_id
_entity_poly.type
_entity_poly.pdbx_seq_one_letter_code
_entity_poly.pdbx_strand_id
1 'polypeptide(L)'
;MSFLPPSRSYGLTITGALLAILAYFHSLPSTKLVPSDLGNRSTSAIVLASISTLARSSISWFHQLISSSSSSSSSLSPSSSPSSSSPSMAVITKAARPRRPSVAGDLLAKLPNAVVVKIFEAIADVSKHDICTVSRLNRHYHTLADAVLYKTVHFLTPELHFIFGQSLGRRPRRGSAIHEIKLAYPASQLSDLVSQLPVRHARDKSLPFDSLSQTISTMSNLVTLDIAVPEALLHGIGQLFNGPFDLACLQTCTLFYQCQDDQFWDLQENIHIFAHPTLETLVIKKARLGDKPFDLPERPEETGLKRLHLIDCDISDDGLFDLMHYPAGLAEFVMTQSPDQEADLQETSDSIRDYIIAIEPQCQSLETITVDHPLLRDRRALSLREFAKLKTLRLNWDHQLFGHSSKKPRLTSVGMPPELETLEFFNQLGTDEEVTDLFVAMLQNLSVMARKLTHLIVMESEEDEKPVPKEIEEACKSQPQLRVDIIGRMDTVNCGDETLGCDVSDSE
;
A
#
# COMPACT_ATOMS: atom_id res chain seq x y z
N MET A 1 -37.90 22.65 50.41
CA MET A 1 -37.10 21.46 50.79
C MET A 1 -36.83 20.64 49.54
N SER A 2 -35.68 19.94 49.53
CA SER A 2 -35.11 19.07 48.48
C SER A 2 -34.53 19.72 47.21
N PHE A 3 -33.25 20.10 47.36
CA PHE A 3 -32.07 19.82 46.51
C PHE A 3 -32.24 19.50 45.01
N LEU A 4 -31.70 20.39 44.18
CA LEU A 4 -31.08 20.09 42.87
C LEU A 4 -29.57 20.40 42.98
N PRO A 5 -28.66 19.50 42.56
CA PRO A 5 -27.21 19.75 42.57
C PRO A 5 -26.70 20.37 41.26
N PRO A 6 -25.52 21.02 41.28
CA PRO A 6 -24.91 21.68 40.13
C PRO A 6 -24.09 20.70 39.27
N SER A 7 -24.02 21.02 37.98
CA SER A 7 -23.13 20.45 36.97
C SER A 7 -21.65 20.49 37.40
N ARG A 8 -20.99 19.33 37.44
CA ARG A 8 -19.54 19.22 37.62
C ARG A 8 -18.82 18.99 36.29
N SER A 9 -17.78 19.80 36.12
CA SER A 9 -16.68 19.76 35.16
C SER A 9 -15.95 18.40 35.11
N TYR A 10 -15.89 17.79 33.93
CA TYR A 10 -14.94 16.73 33.58
C TYR A 10 -14.10 17.21 32.40
N GLY A 11 -13.02 17.94 32.69
CA GLY A 11 -12.10 18.43 31.65
C GLY A 11 -10.65 18.60 32.12
N LEU A 12 -10.31 18.24 33.37
CA LEU A 12 -9.04 18.63 33.96
C LEU A 12 -8.19 17.48 34.54
N THR A 13 -8.56 16.21 34.30
CA THR A 13 -7.79 15.06 34.79
C THR A 13 -6.96 14.35 33.73
N ILE A 14 -7.17 14.62 32.43
CA ILE A 14 -6.41 13.97 31.34
C ILE A 14 -5.10 14.70 31.05
N THR A 15 -5.08 16.03 31.18
CA THR A 15 -3.88 16.85 30.95
C THR A 15 -2.85 16.70 32.07
N GLY A 16 -3.26 16.49 33.32
CA GLY A 16 -2.36 16.27 34.45
C GLY A 16 -1.59 14.94 34.39
N ALA A 17 -2.18 13.89 33.81
CA ALA A 17 -1.54 12.58 33.70
C ALA A 17 -0.49 12.53 32.57
N LEU A 18 -0.70 13.26 31.47
CA LEU A 18 0.25 13.33 30.36
C LEU A 18 1.51 14.13 30.73
N LEU A 19 1.37 15.20 31.51
CA LEU A 19 2.51 16.00 31.99
C LEU A 19 3.40 15.24 33.01
N ALA A 20 2.81 14.39 33.85
CA ALA A 20 3.55 13.59 34.82
C ALA A 20 4.40 12.48 34.16
N ILE A 21 3.92 11.92 33.04
CA ILE A 21 4.66 10.89 32.28
C ILE A 21 5.84 11.52 31.52
N LEU A 22 5.65 12.70 30.92
CA LEU A 22 6.73 13.42 30.24
C LEU A 22 7.82 13.92 31.20
N ALA A 23 7.47 14.33 32.42
CA ALA A 23 8.45 14.75 33.42
C ALA A 23 9.30 13.58 33.96
N TYR A 24 8.76 12.36 34.00
CA TYR A 24 9.47 11.18 34.49
C TYR A 24 10.55 10.66 33.51
N PHE A 25 10.36 10.87 32.20
CA PHE A 25 11.35 10.46 31.19
C PHE A 25 12.54 11.42 31.07
N HIS A 26 12.42 12.67 31.55
CA HIS A 26 13.46 13.69 31.42
C HIS A 26 14.53 13.68 32.53
N SER A 27 14.43 12.83 33.56
CA SER A 27 15.31 12.90 34.75
C SER A 27 16.30 11.74 34.94
N LEU A 28 16.75 11.06 33.88
CA LEU A 28 17.77 10.00 33.99
C LEU A 28 19.12 10.42 33.39
N PRO A 29 20.19 10.54 34.21
CA PRO A 29 21.53 10.87 33.72
C PRO A 29 22.28 9.63 33.21
N SER A 30 23.05 9.84 32.15
CA SER A 30 23.91 8.88 31.45
C SER A 30 25.24 8.64 32.18
N THR A 31 25.61 7.38 32.44
CA THR A 31 27.02 6.97 32.58
C THR A 31 27.28 5.55 32.04
N LYS A 32 28.43 5.44 31.37
CA LYS A 32 29.00 4.35 30.56
C LYS A 32 29.18 2.99 31.28
N LEU A 33 28.95 1.88 30.55
CA LEU A 33 29.89 0.75 30.30
C LEU A 33 29.20 -0.39 29.51
N VAL A 34 29.80 -0.75 28.38
CA VAL A 34 29.56 -1.92 27.49
C VAL A 34 30.49 -3.06 27.98
N PRO A 35 30.27 -4.40 27.78
CA PRO A 35 29.57 -5.06 26.65
C PRO A 35 28.65 -6.29 26.94
N SER A 36 28.00 -6.70 25.83
CA SER A 36 27.60 -8.04 25.37
C SER A 36 26.17 -8.56 25.60
N ASP A 37 25.57 -8.93 24.46
CA ASP A 37 24.39 -9.78 24.21
C ASP A 37 23.00 -9.35 24.69
N LEU A 38 22.20 -8.79 23.77
CA LEU A 38 20.89 -9.31 23.32
C LEU A 38 20.19 -8.31 22.38
N GLY A 39 19.73 -8.83 21.23
CA GLY A 39 19.31 -8.07 20.06
C GLY A 39 17.98 -7.31 20.15
N ASN A 40 18.00 -6.17 19.47
CA ASN A 40 16.96 -5.52 18.66
C ASN A 40 15.49 -5.89 18.94
N ARG A 41 14.78 -4.99 19.62
CA ARG A 41 13.33 -4.83 19.45
C ARG A 41 12.94 -3.38 19.24
N SER A 42 12.61 -3.16 17.97
CA SER A 42 12.01 -2.03 17.26
C SER A 42 11.01 -1.15 18.02
N THR A 43 11.22 0.15 17.86
CA THR A 43 10.38 1.32 18.22
C THR A 43 9.07 1.43 17.41
N SER A 44 8.81 0.53 16.46
CA SER A 44 7.60 0.50 15.62
C SER A 44 6.31 0.09 16.36
N ALA A 45 6.41 -0.52 17.55
CA ALA A 45 5.25 -0.99 18.31
C ALA A 45 4.47 0.14 19.01
N ILE A 46 5.06 1.31 19.21
CA ILE A 46 4.45 2.42 19.97
C ILE A 46 3.58 3.32 19.07
N VAL A 47 3.90 3.41 17.77
CA VAL A 47 3.12 4.20 16.80
C VAL A 47 1.80 3.50 16.44
N LEU A 48 1.77 2.17 16.34
CA LEU A 48 0.56 1.41 16.02
C LEU A 48 -0.46 1.34 17.17
N ALA A 49 -0.05 1.54 18.43
CA ALA A 49 -0.98 1.55 19.56
C ALA A 49 -1.85 2.83 19.60
N SER A 50 -1.36 3.94 19.03
CA SER A 50 -1.99 5.27 19.13
C SER A 50 -3.13 5.50 18.14
N ILE A 51 -3.22 4.69 17.07
CA ILE A 51 -4.29 4.80 16.06
C ILE A 51 -5.55 4.01 16.51
N SER A 52 -5.40 3.04 17.42
CA SER A 52 -6.49 2.13 17.82
C SER A 52 -7.49 2.70 18.84
N THR A 53 -7.19 3.81 19.50
CA THR A 53 -8.01 4.37 20.61
C THR A 53 -9.06 5.40 20.17
N LEU A 54 -9.07 5.82 18.90
CA LEU A 54 -10.04 6.80 18.38
C LEU A 54 -11.34 6.18 17.81
N ALA A 55 -11.39 4.86 17.59
CA ALA A 55 -12.56 4.20 16.99
C ALA A 55 -13.60 3.65 18.00
N ARG A 56 -13.36 3.76 19.32
CA ARG A 56 -14.23 3.13 20.35
C ARG A 56 -15.27 4.05 21.00
N SER A 57 -15.40 5.32 20.61
CA SER A 57 -16.34 6.26 21.26
C SER A 57 -17.73 6.34 20.63
N SER A 58 -18.00 5.67 19.50
CA SER A 58 -19.24 5.86 18.73
C SER A 58 -20.38 4.86 19.02
N ILE A 59 -20.21 3.89 19.93
CA ILE A 59 -21.13 2.75 20.08
C ILE A 59 -22.08 2.85 21.30
N SER A 60 -21.98 3.88 22.14
CA SER A 60 -22.84 3.99 23.33
C SER A 60 -24.23 4.56 23.09
N TRP A 61 -24.51 5.16 21.92
CA TRP A 61 -25.79 5.84 21.65
C TRP A 61 -26.89 4.93 21.05
N PHE A 62 -26.52 3.78 20.48
CA PHE A 62 -27.48 2.90 19.78
C PHE A 62 -28.28 1.96 20.72
N HIS A 63 -27.79 1.73 21.94
CA HIS A 63 -28.42 0.80 22.88
C HIS A 63 -29.67 1.35 23.60
N GLN A 64 -30.01 2.63 23.42
CA GLN A 64 -31.11 3.28 24.15
C GLN A 64 -32.42 3.41 23.36
N LEU A 65 -32.46 2.98 22.09
CA LEU A 65 -33.63 3.10 21.20
C LEU A 65 -34.45 1.80 21.01
N ILE A 66 -34.00 0.65 21.51
CA ILE A 66 -34.68 -0.65 21.26
C ILE A 66 -35.59 -1.09 22.44
N SER A 67 -35.54 -0.40 23.57
CA SER A 67 -36.36 -0.70 24.75
C SER A 67 -37.63 0.17 24.84
N SER A 68 -38.49 0.13 23.82
CA SER A 68 -39.91 0.52 23.98
C SER A 68 -40.80 0.03 22.83
N SER A 69 -41.49 -1.09 23.04
CA SER A 69 -42.91 -1.28 22.68
C SER A 69 -43.29 -2.76 22.77
N SER A 70 -44.29 -3.01 23.60
CA SER A 70 -44.97 -4.29 23.81
C SER A 70 -46.40 -4.23 23.25
N SER A 71 -47.05 -5.40 23.21
CA SER A 71 -48.48 -5.71 22.95
C SER A 71 -48.86 -6.00 21.48
N SER A 72 -49.13 -7.27 21.14
CA SER A 72 -50.46 -7.98 21.12
C SER A 72 -51.04 -7.97 19.69
N SER A 73 -51.66 -8.98 19.06
CA SER A 73 -52.50 -10.10 19.49
C SER A 73 -52.71 -11.10 18.33
N SER A 74 -53.16 -12.31 18.68
CA SER A 74 -53.40 -13.56 17.92
C SER A 74 -54.71 -13.67 17.11
N SER A 75 -54.74 -14.55 16.08
CA SER A 75 -55.82 -15.56 15.75
C SER A 75 -55.55 -16.21 14.37
N LEU A 76 -55.27 -17.53 14.22
CA LEU A 76 -56.15 -18.72 14.07
C LEU A 76 -57.15 -18.63 12.89
N SER A 77 -57.03 -19.46 11.83
CA SER A 77 -57.77 -20.75 11.67
C SER A 77 -57.43 -21.52 10.35
N PRO A 78 -57.83 -22.82 10.22
CA PRO A 78 -57.16 -23.86 9.39
C PRO A 78 -58.05 -24.56 8.33
N SER A 79 -57.45 -25.39 7.45
CA SER A 79 -58.02 -26.57 6.73
C SER A 79 -57.14 -26.93 5.52
N SER A 80 -56.96 -28.14 4.97
CA SER A 80 -57.25 -29.55 5.27
C SER A 80 -56.62 -30.36 4.10
N SER A 81 -56.09 -31.54 4.38
CA SER A 81 -55.60 -32.59 3.46
C SER A 81 -56.78 -33.31 2.71
N PRO A 82 -56.65 -34.38 1.87
CA PRO A 82 -55.56 -35.38 1.76
C PRO A 82 -55.28 -36.12 0.40
N SER A 83 -54.27 -36.99 0.47
CA SER A 83 -54.12 -38.35 -0.12
C SER A 83 -53.90 -38.61 -1.63
N SER A 84 -52.78 -39.30 -1.95
CA SER A 84 -52.78 -40.65 -2.57
C SER A 84 -51.38 -41.31 -2.59
N SER A 85 -51.33 -42.53 -2.02
CA SER A 85 -50.39 -43.69 -2.09
C SER A 85 -49.87 -44.05 -3.49
N SER A 86 -48.76 -44.77 -3.79
CA SER A 86 -47.75 -45.68 -3.17
C SER A 86 -46.75 -46.08 -4.30
N PRO A 87 -45.83 -47.08 -4.22
CA PRO A 87 -44.91 -47.58 -3.18
C PRO A 87 -43.42 -47.58 -3.66
N SER A 88 -42.43 -47.97 -2.83
CA SER A 88 -41.25 -48.81 -3.19
C SER A 88 -39.99 -48.58 -2.34
N MET A 89 -39.33 -49.70 -2.00
CA MET A 89 -37.94 -49.91 -1.58
C MET A 89 -37.50 -49.51 -0.16
N ALA A 90 -37.27 -50.55 0.64
CA ALA A 90 -36.64 -50.51 1.95
C ALA A 90 -35.19 -50.00 1.86
N VAL A 91 -34.98 -48.75 2.25
CA VAL A 91 -33.67 -48.23 2.64
C VAL A 91 -33.54 -48.42 4.14
N ILE A 92 -32.47 -49.09 4.58
CA ILE A 92 -32.07 -49.14 5.98
C ILE A 92 -31.68 -47.71 6.41
N THR A 93 -32.66 -46.94 6.87
CA THR A 93 -32.45 -45.61 7.42
C THR A 93 -31.97 -45.74 8.86
N LYS A 94 -30.70 -45.37 9.10
CA LYS A 94 -30.20 -45.02 10.44
C LYS A 94 -31.22 -44.10 11.12
N ALA A 95 -31.63 -44.45 12.35
CA ALA A 95 -32.63 -43.72 13.12
C ALA A 95 -32.35 -42.21 13.12
N ALA A 96 -33.18 -41.45 12.41
CA ALA A 96 -33.19 -40.00 12.46
C ALA A 96 -33.66 -39.59 13.85
N ARG A 97 -32.74 -39.04 14.64
CA ARG A 97 -33.06 -38.39 15.91
C ARG A 97 -34.15 -37.34 15.64
N PRO A 98 -35.28 -37.31 16.37
CA PRO A 98 -36.36 -36.36 16.09
C PRO A 98 -35.83 -34.94 16.27
N ARG A 99 -35.76 -34.17 15.17
CA ARG A 99 -35.57 -32.72 15.21
C ARG A 99 -36.79 -32.14 15.93
N ARG A 100 -36.58 -31.61 17.14
CA ARG A 100 -37.58 -30.75 17.79
C ARG A 100 -37.86 -29.58 16.82
N PRO A 101 -39.11 -29.36 16.38
CA PRO A 101 -39.44 -28.14 15.65
C PRO A 101 -39.35 -26.99 16.66
N SER A 102 -38.32 -26.15 16.55
CA SER A 102 -38.31 -24.88 17.28
C SER A 102 -39.45 -24.02 16.72
N VAL A 103 -40.41 -23.67 17.57
CA VAL A 103 -41.60 -22.88 17.20
C VAL A 103 -41.23 -21.45 16.79
N ALA A 104 -40.04 -20.98 17.14
CA ALA A 104 -39.36 -19.90 16.44
C ALA A 104 -38.48 -20.49 15.34
N GLY A 105 -38.93 -20.41 14.08
CA GLY A 105 -38.04 -20.64 12.95
C GLY A 105 -36.84 -19.70 13.00
N ASP A 106 -35.76 -20.05 12.31
CA ASP A 106 -34.54 -19.23 12.24
C ASP A 106 -34.88 -17.82 11.75
N LEU A 107 -34.88 -16.84 12.67
CA LEU A 107 -35.26 -15.45 12.38
C LEU A 107 -34.19 -14.75 11.53
N LEU A 108 -32.93 -15.19 11.63
CA LEU A 108 -31.84 -14.69 10.80
C LEU A 108 -32.02 -15.12 9.35
N ALA A 109 -32.57 -16.32 9.11
CA ALA A 109 -32.87 -16.82 7.77
C ALA A 109 -34.00 -16.05 7.05
N LYS A 110 -34.75 -15.19 7.77
CA LYS A 110 -35.76 -14.30 7.18
C LYS A 110 -35.18 -12.99 6.66
N LEU A 111 -33.94 -12.66 7.03
CA LEU A 111 -33.26 -11.45 6.57
C LEU A 111 -32.78 -11.64 5.12
N PRO A 112 -32.69 -10.56 4.32
CA PRO A 112 -32.07 -10.61 3.01
C PRO A 112 -30.61 -11.07 3.10
N ASN A 113 -30.16 -11.90 2.15
CA ASN A 113 -28.80 -12.45 2.13
C ASN A 113 -27.72 -11.36 2.26
N ALA A 114 -27.91 -10.19 1.64
CA ALA A 114 -26.97 -9.07 1.73
C ALA A 114 -26.80 -8.56 3.18
N VAL A 115 -27.86 -8.56 3.98
CA VAL A 115 -27.80 -8.14 5.39
C VAL A 115 -27.08 -9.21 6.22
N VAL A 116 -27.38 -10.49 5.97
CA VAL A 116 -26.72 -11.61 6.65
C VAL A 116 -25.22 -11.64 6.34
N VAL A 117 -24.82 -11.38 5.09
CA VAL A 117 -23.41 -11.27 4.69
C VAL A 117 -22.72 -10.13 5.43
N LYS A 118 -23.33 -8.94 5.53
CA LYS A 118 -22.75 -7.84 6.32
C LYS A 118 -22.58 -8.18 7.81
N ILE A 119 -23.53 -8.91 8.39
CA ILE A 119 -23.40 -9.42 9.76
C ILE A 119 -22.22 -10.40 9.85
N PHE A 120 -22.07 -11.29 8.87
CA PHE A 120 -20.96 -12.24 8.82
C PHE A 120 -19.61 -11.54 8.59
N GLU A 121 -19.55 -10.49 7.77
CA GLU A 121 -18.34 -9.67 7.60
C GLU A 121 -17.94 -9.03 8.95
N ALA A 122 -18.89 -8.39 9.64
CA ALA A 122 -18.62 -7.78 10.94
C ALA A 122 -18.18 -8.79 12.01
N ILE A 123 -18.69 -10.03 11.97
CA ILE A 123 -18.25 -11.10 12.88
C ILE A 123 -16.87 -11.64 12.44
N ALA A 124 -16.61 -11.75 11.13
CA ALA A 124 -15.32 -12.20 10.60
C ALA A 124 -14.17 -11.27 11.01
N ASP A 125 -14.43 -9.96 11.07
CA ASP A 125 -13.48 -8.95 11.53
C ASP A 125 -13.08 -9.15 13.00
N VAL A 126 -13.97 -9.70 13.82
CA VAL A 126 -13.72 -10.00 15.24
C VAL A 126 -13.13 -11.41 15.41
N SER A 127 -13.70 -12.40 14.73
CA SER A 127 -13.37 -13.82 14.90
C SER A 127 -13.75 -14.66 13.67
N LYS A 128 -12.74 -15.06 12.87
CA LYS A 128 -12.92 -16.02 11.77
C LYS A 128 -13.38 -17.40 12.26
N HIS A 129 -13.04 -17.76 13.50
CA HIS A 129 -13.46 -19.04 14.09
C HIS A 129 -14.98 -19.12 14.22
N ASP A 130 -15.62 -18.03 14.65
CA ASP A 130 -17.06 -18.01 14.86
C ASP A 130 -17.81 -18.14 13.53
N ILE A 131 -17.32 -17.51 12.45
CA ILE A 131 -17.87 -17.73 11.11
C ILE A 131 -17.74 -19.17 10.66
N CYS A 132 -16.60 -19.83 10.94
CA CYS A 132 -16.45 -21.26 10.67
C CYS A 132 -17.49 -22.09 11.44
N THR A 133 -17.83 -21.74 12.68
CA THR A 133 -18.89 -22.42 13.43
C THR A 133 -20.28 -22.17 12.85
N VAL A 134 -20.57 -20.92 12.46
CA VAL A 134 -21.84 -20.51 11.83
C VAL A 134 -22.03 -21.22 10.49
N SER A 135 -20.96 -21.40 9.72
CA SER A 135 -20.99 -22.14 8.45
C SER A 135 -21.47 -23.59 8.60
N ARG A 136 -21.35 -24.18 9.81
CA ARG A 136 -21.74 -25.57 10.09
C ARG A 136 -23.20 -25.72 10.50
N LEU A 137 -23.92 -24.63 10.76
CA LEU A 137 -25.30 -24.65 11.24
C LEU A 137 -26.29 -25.14 10.17
N ASN A 138 -26.21 -24.58 8.95
CA ASN A 138 -27.05 -24.97 7.83
C ASN A 138 -26.37 -24.69 6.47
N ARG A 139 -26.92 -25.25 5.39
CA ARG A 139 -26.35 -25.10 4.03
C ARG A 139 -26.38 -23.66 3.52
N HIS A 140 -27.40 -22.89 3.90
CA HIS A 140 -27.55 -21.50 3.46
C HIS A 140 -26.44 -20.62 4.05
N TYR A 141 -26.21 -20.71 5.35
CA TYR A 141 -25.12 -20.04 6.05
C TYR A 141 -23.76 -20.56 5.62
N HIS A 142 -23.62 -21.84 5.26
CA HIS A 142 -22.38 -22.34 4.66
C HIS A 142 -22.02 -21.56 3.39
N THR A 143 -22.99 -21.35 2.48
CA THR A 143 -22.74 -20.60 1.24
C THR A 143 -22.43 -19.12 1.48
N LEU A 144 -23.17 -18.47 2.39
CA LEU A 144 -22.94 -17.06 2.71
C LEU A 144 -21.62 -16.86 3.48
N ALA A 145 -21.28 -17.78 4.39
CA ALA A 145 -20.01 -17.75 5.12
C ALA A 145 -18.82 -18.06 4.22
N ASP A 146 -18.93 -18.99 3.26
CA ASP A 146 -17.85 -19.28 2.30
C ASP A 146 -17.48 -18.00 1.51
N ALA A 147 -18.46 -17.17 1.11
CA ALA A 147 -18.19 -15.91 0.41
C ALA A 147 -17.40 -14.89 1.26
N VAL A 148 -17.64 -14.88 2.58
CA VAL A 148 -16.93 -13.98 3.52
C VAL A 148 -15.55 -14.53 3.89
N LEU A 149 -15.47 -15.84 4.17
CA LEU A 149 -14.23 -16.50 4.63
C LEU A 149 -13.13 -16.49 3.58
N TYR A 150 -13.50 -16.65 2.31
CA TYR A 150 -12.54 -16.74 1.19
C TYR A 150 -12.37 -15.41 0.44
N LYS A 151 -13.00 -14.32 0.88
CA LYS A 151 -12.88 -13.00 0.23
C LYS A 151 -11.42 -12.58 0.05
N THR A 152 -10.62 -12.78 1.10
CA THR A 152 -9.18 -12.52 1.10
C THR A 152 -8.43 -13.77 1.56
N VAL A 153 -7.47 -14.23 0.75
CA VAL A 153 -6.67 -15.43 1.02
C VAL A 153 -5.19 -15.08 1.11
N HIS A 154 -4.56 -15.52 2.19
CA HIS A 154 -3.13 -15.31 2.43
C HIS A 154 -2.43 -16.67 2.52
N PHE A 155 -1.43 -16.88 1.67
CA PHE A 155 -0.61 -18.09 1.67
C PHE A 155 0.75 -17.77 2.29
N LEU A 156 0.94 -18.23 3.53
CA LEU A 156 2.18 -18.05 4.28
C LEU A 156 3.17 -19.22 4.09
N THR A 157 2.68 -20.36 3.60
CA THR A 157 3.50 -21.53 3.29
C THR A 157 3.06 -22.14 1.95
N PRO A 158 3.97 -22.78 1.21
CA PRO A 158 3.60 -23.39 -0.06
C PRO A 158 2.71 -24.63 0.12
N GLU A 159 2.75 -25.28 1.29
CA GLU A 159 1.86 -26.41 1.63
C GLU A 159 0.39 -25.98 1.70
N LEU A 160 0.11 -24.85 2.35
CA LEU A 160 -1.24 -24.31 2.46
C LEU A 160 -1.77 -23.93 1.08
N HIS A 161 -0.92 -23.37 0.22
CA HIS A 161 -1.27 -23.08 -1.15
C HIS A 161 -1.62 -24.36 -1.94
N PHE A 162 -0.80 -25.42 -1.84
CA PHE A 162 -1.07 -26.68 -2.51
C PHE A 162 -2.38 -27.35 -2.02
N ILE A 163 -2.60 -27.42 -0.70
CA ILE A 163 -3.83 -27.97 -0.10
C ILE A 163 -5.05 -27.16 -0.58
N PHE A 164 -4.89 -25.84 -0.67
CA PHE A 164 -5.93 -24.96 -1.16
C PHE A 164 -6.23 -25.17 -2.64
N GLY A 165 -5.20 -25.31 -3.49
CA GLY A 165 -5.36 -25.66 -4.91
C GLY A 165 -6.14 -26.96 -5.09
N GLN A 166 -5.83 -28.02 -4.32
CA GLN A 166 -6.62 -29.25 -4.32
C GLN A 166 -8.08 -29.06 -3.87
N SER A 167 -8.30 -28.19 -2.87
CA SER A 167 -9.63 -27.85 -2.38
C SER A 167 -10.45 -27.10 -3.44
N LEU A 168 -9.81 -26.17 -4.16
CA LEU A 168 -10.42 -25.44 -5.29
C LEU A 168 -10.72 -26.37 -6.46
N GLY A 169 -9.83 -27.29 -6.80
CA GLY A 169 -10.10 -28.33 -7.81
C GLY A 169 -11.35 -29.16 -7.50
N ARG A 170 -11.63 -29.43 -6.21
CA ARG A 170 -12.86 -30.12 -5.78
C ARG A 170 -14.10 -29.22 -5.77
N ARG A 171 -13.93 -27.91 -5.58
CA ARG A 171 -15.03 -26.93 -5.51
C ARG A 171 -14.64 -25.62 -6.23
N PRO A 172 -14.66 -25.60 -7.58
CA PRO A 172 -14.20 -24.44 -8.35
C PRO A 172 -14.98 -23.15 -8.08
N ARG A 173 -16.26 -23.26 -7.70
CA ARG A 173 -17.12 -22.11 -7.33
C ARG A 173 -16.59 -21.29 -6.15
N ARG A 174 -15.63 -21.80 -5.39
CA ARG A 174 -14.95 -21.02 -4.34
C ARG A 174 -13.99 -19.99 -4.92
N GLY A 175 -13.44 -20.24 -6.10
CA GLY A 175 -12.56 -19.31 -6.81
C GLY A 175 -13.22 -17.96 -7.04
N SER A 176 -14.49 -17.94 -7.44
CA SER A 176 -15.25 -16.71 -7.69
C SER A 176 -15.56 -15.87 -6.44
N ALA A 177 -15.37 -16.42 -5.23
CA ALA A 177 -15.55 -15.66 -3.99
C ALA A 177 -14.28 -14.87 -3.60
N ILE A 178 -13.14 -15.19 -4.21
CA ILE A 178 -11.83 -14.66 -3.85
C ILE A 178 -11.60 -13.37 -4.63
N HIS A 179 -11.32 -12.29 -3.91
CA HIS A 179 -11.08 -10.96 -4.45
C HIS A 179 -9.64 -10.50 -4.24
N GLU A 180 -8.99 -10.97 -3.19
CA GLU A 180 -7.62 -10.57 -2.84
C GLU A 180 -6.80 -11.79 -2.46
N ILE A 181 -5.60 -11.88 -3.04
CA ILE A 181 -4.63 -12.93 -2.76
C ILE A 181 -3.30 -12.32 -2.40
N LYS A 182 -2.70 -12.85 -1.32
CA LYS A 182 -1.31 -12.59 -0.97
C LYS A 182 -0.55 -13.89 -0.88
N LEU A 183 0.49 -14.01 -1.69
CA LEU A 183 1.42 -15.14 -1.69
C LEU A 183 2.71 -14.66 -1.05
N ALA A 184 2.98 -15.07 0.19
CA ALA A 184 4.11 -14.59 0.98
C ALA A 184 4.76 -15.76 1.73
N TYR A 185 5.42 -16.66 1.00
CA TYR A 185 6.16 -17.76 1.60
C TYR A 185 7.65 -17.73 1.22
N PRO A 186 8.56 -18.02 2.17
CA PRO A 186 9.99 -17.90 1.97
C PRO A 186 10.58 -19.02 1.11
N ALA A 187 11.67 -18.73 0.41
CA ALA A 187 12.39 -19.67 -0.46
C ALA A 187 12.80 -20.98 0.22
N SER A 188 13.19 -20.94 1.50
CA SER A 188 13.57 -22.13 2.27
C SER A 188 12.46 -23.19 2.31
N GLN A 189 11.21 -22.76 2.50
CA GLN A 189 10.06 -23.68 2.61
C GLN A 189 9.69 -24.34 1.28
N LEU A 190 10.02 -23.70 0.14
CA LEU A 190 9.75 -24.25 -1.18
C LEU A 190 10.72 -25.40 -1.49
N SER A 191 12.01 -25.22 -1.19
CA SER A 191 13.03 -26.26 -1.34
C SER A 191 12.72 -27.50 -0.50
N ASP A 192 12.25 -27.32 0.73
CA ASP A 192 11.84 -28.42 1.60
C ASP A 192 10.69 -29.22 0.98
N LEU A 193 9.67 -28.55 0.44
CA LEU A 193 8.53 -29.19 -0.21
C LEU A 193 8.92 -29.94 -1.48
N VAL A 194 9.76 -29.35 -2.32
CA VAL A 194 10.27 -30.01 -3.55
C VAL A 194 11.07 -31.26 -3.19
N SER A 195 11.86 -31.22 -2.11
CA SER A 195 12.63 -32.37 -1.63
C SER A 195 11.78 -33.52 -1.06
N GLN A 196 10.60 -33.20 -0.51
CA GLN A 196 9.69 -34.16 0.11
C GLN A 196 8.70 -34.81 -0.88
N LEU A 197 8.58 -34.30 -2.10
CA LEU A 197 7.67 -34.85 -3.11
C LEU A 197 8.21 -36.17 -3.67
N PRO A 198 7.41 -37.26 -3.68
CA PRO A 198 7.85 -38.54 -4.22
C PRO A 198 8.11 -38.44 -5.73
N VAL A 199 9.29 -38.90 -6.17
CA VAL A 199 9.86 -38.91 -7.54
C VAL A 199 8.96 -39.55 -8.63
N ARG A 200 7.75 -40.02 -8.29
CA ARG A 200 6.81 -40.66 -9.23
C ARG A 200 6.21 -39.75 -10.30
N HIS A 201 6.34 -38.42 -10.17
CA HIS A 201 5.90 -37.46 -11.19
C HIS A 201 7.01 -37.02 -12.17
N ALA A 202 8.22 -37.57 -12.07
CA ALA A 202 9.39 -37.20 -12.89
C ALA A 202 9.28 -37.54 -14.40
N ARG A 203 8.12 -37.96 -14.90
CA ARG A 203 7.86 -38.10 -16.35
C ARG A 203 7.20 -36.87 -16.97
N ASP A 204 6.55 -36.02 -16.17
CA ASP A 204 6.15 -34.67 -16.58
C ASP A 204 7.17 -33.69 -16.01
N LYS A 205 7.87 -32.98 -16.90
CA LYS A 205 8.90 -31.99 -16.55
C LYS A 205 8.32 -30.72 -15.93
N SER A 206 7.00 -30.63 -15.75
CA SER A 206 6.34 -29.54 -15.03
C SER A 206 6.62 -29.69 -13.54
N LEU A 207 7.32 -28.72 -12.97
CA LEU A 207 7.35 -28.56 -11.52
C LEU A 207 5.90 -28.52 -10.99
N PRO A 208 5.63 -28.89 -9.72
CA PRO A 208 4.29 -28.83 -9.11
C PRO A 208 3.65 -27.42 -9.14
N PHE A 209 4.37 -26.42 -9.65
CA PHE A 209 4.02 -25.02 -9.69
C PHE A 209 3.30 -24.57 -10.95
N ASP A 210 3.19 -25.41 -11.98
CA ASP A 210 2.19 -25.22 -13.06
C ASP A 210 0.76 -25.24 -12.48
N SER A 211 0.58 -25.83 -11.29
CA SER A 211 -0.69 -25.75 -10.56
C SER A 211 -0.97 -24.37 -9.95
N LEU A 212 0.04 -23.49 -9.81
CA LEU A 212 -0.14 -22.14 -9.26
C LEU A 212 -0.88 -21.28 -10.27
N SER A 213 -0.44 -21.27 -11.53
CA SER A 213 -1.12 -20.55 -12.60
C SER A 213 -2.55 -21.06 -12.77
N GLN A 214 -2.73 -22.39 -12.74
CA GLN A 214 -4.05 -23.01 -12.79
C GLN A 214 -4.94 -22.64 -11.59
N THR A 215 -4.36 -22.55 -10.38
CA THR A 215 -5.13 -22.21 -9.18
C THR A 215 -5.58 -20.76 -9.25
N ILE A 216 -4.69 -19.86 -9.66
CA ILE A 216 -4.97 -18.42 -9.73
C ILE A 216 -5.94 -18.08 -10.87
N SER A 217 -5.81 -18.74 -12.03
CA SER A 217 -6.74 -18.53 -13.16
C SER A 217 -8.19 -18.94 -12.85
N THR A 218 -8.42 -19.82 -11.87
CA THR A 218 -9.80 -20.16 -11.44
C THR A 218 -10.51 -19.03 -10.67
N MET A 219 -9.79 -17.98 -10.30
CA MET A 219 -10.29 -16.87 -9.49
C MET A 219 -10.73 -15.71 -10.39
N SER A 220 -11.88 -15.89 -11.05
CA SER A 220 -12.40 -14.93 -12.03
C SER A 220 -12.64 -13.51 -11.52
N ASN A 221 -12.86 -13.35 -10.21
CA ASN A 221 -13.20 -12.08 -9.56
C ASN A 221 -12.02 -11.50 -8.77
N LEU A 222 -10.80 -11.97 -9.04
CA LEU A 222 -9.61 -11.48 -8.38
C LEU A 222 -9.36 -10.02 -8.76
N VAL A 223 -9.33 -9.13 -7.77
CA VAL A 223 -9.10 -7.69 -7.92
C VAL A 223 -7.67 -7.32 -7.54
N THR A 224 -7.14 -7.95 -6.50
CA THR A 224 -5.81 -7.66 -5.95
C THR A 224 -4.96 -8.93 -5.89
N LEU A 225 -3.79 -8.89 -6.51
CA LEU A 225 -2.80 -9.96 -6.51
C LEU A 225 -1.46 -9.47 -5.98
N ASP A 226 -1.07 -9.93 -4.80
CA ASP A 226 0.21 -9.59 -4.16
C ASP A 226 1.10 -10.83 -4.10
N ILE A 227 2.25 -10.76 -4.78
CA ILE A 227 3.18 -11.86 -4.96
C ILE A 227 4.52 -11.48 -4.32
N ALA A 228 4.92 -12.26 -3.33
CA ALA A 228 6.20 -12.23 -2.65
C ALA A 228 6.71 -13.68 -2.48
N VAL A 229 7.21 -14.26 -3.57
CA VAL A 229 7.53 -15.70 -3.64
C VAL A 229 8.91 -15.95 -4.24
N PRO A 230 9.46 -17.18 -4.17
CA PRO A 230 10.79 -17.47 -4.74
C PRO A 230 10.81 -17.39 -6.27
N GLU A 231 11.96 -17.00 -6.84
CA GLU A 231 12.18 -16.90 -8.29
C GLU A 231 11.84 -18.18 -9.07
N ALA A 232 11.95 -19.36 -8.44
CA ALA A 232 11.55 -20.64 -9.06
C ALA A 232 10.08 -20.69 -9.56
N LEU A 233 9.23 -19.75 -9.12
CA LEU A 233 7.83 -19.62 -9.51
C LEU A 233 7.57 -18.55 -10.58
N LEU A 234 8.61 -17.80 -10.96
CA LEU A 234 8.54 -16.68 -11.89
C LEU A 234 7.90 -17.10 -13.22
N HIS A 235 8.43 -18.16 -13.85
CA HIS A 235 7.89 -18.68 -15.10
C HIS A 235 6.41 -19.09 -15.01
N GLY A 236 6.02 -19.76 -13.93
CA GLY A 236 4.64 -20.21 -13.74
C GLY A 236 3.68 -19.03 -13.56
N ILE A 237 4.11 -17.98 -12.87
CA ILE A 237 3.30 -16.77 -12.70
C ILE A 237 3.22 -15.97 -14.00
N GLY A 238 4.29 -15.89 -14.79
CA GLY A 238 4.27 -15.20 -16.08
C GLY A 238 3.20 -15.73 -17.03
N GLN A 239 2.98 -17.04 -17.02
CA GLN A 239 1.91 -17.68 -17.79
C GLN A 239 0.50 -17.17 -17.45
N LEU A 240 0.27 -16.59 -16.26
CA LEU A 240 -1.02 -16.00 -15.89
C LEU A 240 -1.38 -14.78 -16.72
N PHE A 241 -0.39 -14.06 -17.23
CA PHE A 241 -0.58 -12.82 -17.96
C PHE A 241 -0.60 -13.02 -19.48
N ASN A 242 -0.31 -14.24 -19.95
CA ASN A 242 -0.27 -14.55 -21.38
C ASN A 242 -1.67 -14.62 -22.02
N GLY A 243 -2.72 -14.82 -21.21
CA GLY A 243 -4.10 -14.94 -21.68
C GLY A 243 -4.88 -13.63 -21.54
N PRO A 244 -5.60 -13.16 -22.57
CA PRO A 244 -6.38 -11.92 -22.51
C PRO A 244 -7.63 -12.01 -21.60
N PHE A 245 -8.01 -13.23 -21.19
CA PHE A 245 -9.19 -13.49 -20.34
C PHE A 245 -8.83 -13.97 -18.93
N ASP A 246 -7.55 -14.25 -18.69
CA ASP A 246 -7.10 -14.65 -17.37
C ASP A 246 -7.09 -13.40 -16.49
N LEU A 247 -7.70 -13.50 -15.29
CA LEU A 247 -7.77 -12.40 -14.32
C LEU A 247 -8.47 -11.13 -14.82
N ALA A 248 -9.57 -11.26 -15.56
CA ALA A 248 -10.34 -10.15 -16.15
C ALA A 248 -10.86 -9.06 -15.16
N CYS A 249 -10.76 -9.25 -13.85
CA CYS A 249 -11.14 -8.27 -12.83
C CYS A 249 -9.94 -7.66 -12.09
N LEU A 250 -8.71 -8.01 -12.47
CA LEU A 250 -7.50 -7.60 -11.77
C LEU A 250 -7.27 -6.10 -11.97
N GLN A 251 -7.19 -5.37 -10.86
CA GLN A 251 -6.97 -3.92 -10.83
C GLN A 251 -5.64 -3.57 -10.19
N THR A 252 -5.19 -4.34 -9.20
CA THR A 252 -3.94 -4.07 -8.47
C THR A 252 -3.06 -5.31 -8.46
N CYS A 253 -1.81 -5.17 -8.89
CA CYS A 253 -0.83 -6.25 -8.83
C CYS A 253 0.50 -5.77 -8.23
N THR A 254 1.04 -6.57 -7.31
CA THR A 254 2.39 -6.41 -6.76
C THR A 254 3.21 -7.65 -7.10
N LEU A 255 4.36 -7.47 -7.73
CA LEU A 255 5.30 -8.54 -8.08
C LEU A 255 6.63 -8.36 -7.35
N PHE A 256 7.00 -9.36 -6.57
CA PHE A 256 8.28 -9.48 -5.91
C PHE A 256 8.73 -10.94 -5.91
N TYR A 257 9.88 -11.22 -6.51
CA TYR A 257 10.50 -12.54 -6.47
C TYR A 257 11.76 -12.54 -5.63
N GLN A 258 11.86 -13.52 -4.73
CA GLN A 258 13.01 -13.73 -3.87
C GLN A 258 14.07 -14.52 -4.65
N CYS A 259 15.12 -13.83 -5.07
CA CYS A 259 16.32 -14.43 -5.66
C CYS A 259 17.32 -14.84 -4.57
N GLN A 260 18.26 -15.71 -4.94
CA GLN A 260 19.42 -15.98 -4.10
C GLN A 260 20.34 -14.76 -4.08
N ASP A 261 21.02 -14.53 -2.97
CA ASP A 261 21.96 -13.41 -2.78
C ASP A 261 21.36 -12.02 -3.08
N ASP A 262 20.05 -11.87 -2.86
CA ASP A 262 19.30 -10.62 -3.02
C ASP A 262 19.40 -9.97 -4.42
N GLN A 263 19.65 -10.80 -5.44
CA GLN A 263 19.75 -10.37 -6.83
C GLN A 263 18.39 -9.96 -7.44
N PHE A 264 18.47 -9.40 -8.65
CA PHE A 264 17.31 -9.02 -9.44
C PHE A 264 16.74 -10.19 -10.24
N TRP A 265 15.41 -10.27 -10.34
CA TRP A 265 14.73 -11.22 -11.22
C TRP A 265 14.44 -10.60 -12.60
N ASP A 266 14.36 -11.43 -13.63
CA ASP A 266 14.13 -10.96 -15.01
C ASP A 266 12.66 -10.58 -15.26
N LEU A 267 12.39 -9.29 -15.50
CA LEU A 267 11.05 -8.78 -15.79
C LEU A 267 10.52 -9.27 -17.14
N GLN A 268 11.41 -9.66 -18.07
CA GLN A 268 11.04 -10.04 -19.42
C GLN A 268 10.09 -11.25 -19.45
N GLU A 269 10.21 -12.19 -18.52
CA GLU A 269 9.34 -13.36 -18.45
C GLU A 269 7.88 -13.01 -18.07
N ASN A 270 7.68 -11.89 -17.38
CA ASN A 270 6.38 -11.43 -16.92
C ASN A 270 5.90 -10.19 -17.68
N ILE A 271 6.50 -9.87 -18.82
CA ILE A 271 6.28 -8.61 -19.53
C ILE A 271 4.82 -8.39 -19.95
N HIS A 272 4.08 -9.48 -20.16
CA HIS A 272 2.66 -9.45 -20.52
C HIS A 272 1.77 -8.78 -19.46
N ILE A 273 2.25 -8.58 -18.21
CA ILE A 273 1.51 -7.83 -17.19
C ILE A 273 1.22 -6.39 -17.61
N PHE A 274 2.09 -5.75 -18.40
CA PHE A 274 1.89 -4.38 -18.89
C PHE A 274 0.81 -4.28 -19.96
N ALA A 275 0.48 -5.41 -20.61
CA ALA A 275 -0.59 -5.52 -21.59
C ALA A 275 -1.96 -5.86 -20.97
N HIS A 276 -2.03 -6.00 -19.64
CA HIS A 276 -3.25 -6.44 -18.97
C HIS A 276 -4.36 -5.36 -19.04
N PRO A 277 -5.56 -5.67 -19.57
CA PRO A 277 -6.54 -4.66 -19.96
C PRO A 277 -7.17 -3.90 -18.78
N THR A 278 -7.40 -4.57 -17.65
CA THR A 278 -8.09 -3.96 -16.48
C THR A 278 -7.15 -3.48 -15.39
N LEU A 279 -5.84 -3.66 -15.55
CA LEU A 279 -4.86 -3.36 -14.50
C LEU A 279 -4.74 -1.84 -14.35
N GLU A 280 -5.00 -1.32 -13.16
CA GLU A 280 -4.91 0.10 -12.85
C GLU A 280 -3.65 0.46 -12.05
N THR A 281 -3.13 -0.47 -11.25
CA THR A 281 -1.99 -0.24 -10.36
C THR A 281 -1.02 -1.42 -10.42
N LEU A 282 0.23 -1.12 -10.75
CA LEU A 282 1.31 -2.09 -10.84
C LEU A 282 2.47 -1.67 -9.94
N VAL A 283 2.87 -2.57 -9.05
CA VAL A 283 4.04 -2.41 -8.18
C VAL A 283 5.02 -3.53 -8.49
N ILE A 284 6.22 -3.19 -8.93
CA ILE A 284 7.30 -4.12 -9.24
C ILE A 284 8.43 -3.87 -8.25
N LYS A 285 8.97 -4.93 -7.67
CA LYS A 285 10.06 -4.86 -6.69
C LYS A 285 11.23 -5.74 -7.11
N LYS A 286 12.48 -5.25 -7.04
CA LYS A 286 13.71 -6.03 -7.31
C LYS A 286 13.74 -6.71 -8.68
N ALA A 287 13.18 -6.07 -9.70
CA ALA A 287 13.21 -6.58 -11.07
C ALA A 287 14.34 -5.96 -11.87
N ARG A 288 14.86 -6.71 -12.85
CA ARG A 288 15.77 -6.24 -13.89
C ARG A 288 15.04 -6.20 -15.24
N LEU A 289 15.27 -5.14 -16.00
CA LEU A 289 14.84 -5.03 -17.39
C LEU A 289 15.96 -4.36 -18.20
N GLY A 290 16.52 -5.08 -19.16
CA GLY A 290 17.53 -4.55 -20.06
C GLY A 290 16.96 -4.03 -21.38
N ASP A 291 17.87 -3.61 -22.28
CA ASP A 291 17.57 -2.92 -23.55
C ASP A 291 16.92 -3.78 -24.66
N LYS A 292 16.44 -4.98 -24.32
CA LYS A 292 15.83 -5.85 -25.34
C LYS A 292 14.45 -5.30 -25.70
N PRO A 293 14.15 -5.10 -27.00
CA PRO A 293 12.86 -4.59 -27.42
C PRO A 293 11.74 -5.56 -27.03
N PHE A 294 10.57 -5.02 -26.66
CA PHE A 294 9.40 -5.83 -26.33
C PHE A 294 8.80 -6.49 -27.56
N ASP A 295 9.02 -7.79 -27.71
CA ASP A 295 8.25 -8.65 -28.61
C ASP A 295 6.95 -9.09 -27.93
N LEU A 296 6.01 -8.15 -27.75
CA LEU A 296 4.63 -8.52 -27.44
C LEU A 296 3.93 -8.99 -28.73
N PRO A 297 3.44 -10.24 -28.79
CA PRO A 297 2.83 -10.80 -30.01
C PRO A 297 1.52 -10.09 -30.40
N GLU A 298 0.84 -9.48 -29.43
CA GLU A 298 -0.32 -8.60 -29.64
C GLU A 298 -0.07 -7.33 -28.83
N ARG A 299 0.16 -6.20 -29.51
CA ARG A 299 0.22 -4.88 -28.86
C ARG A 299 -1.23 -4.44 -28.60
N PRO A 300 -1.75 -4.48 -27.36
CA PRO A 300 -3.03 -3.83 -27.08
C PRO A 300 -2.90 -2.34 -27.39
N GLU A 301 -3.95 -1.75 -27.97
CA GLU A 301 -3.88 -0.38 -28.46
C GLU A 301 -3.72 0.64 -27.33
N GLU A 302 -4.05 0.29 -26.08
CA GLU A 302 -3.91 1.14 -24.88
C GLU A 302 -4.36 0.35 -23.62
N THR A 303 -3.64 0.44 -22.48
CA THR A 303 -4.02 -0.21 -21.22
C THR A 303 -4.57 0.76 -20.17
N GLY A 304 -5.34 0.23 -19.22
CA GLY A 304 -5.96 1.01 -18.13
C GLY A 304 -5.02 1.43 -16.99
N LEU A 305 -3.69 1.27 -17.16
CA LEU A 305 -2.72 1.48 -16.09
C LEU A 305 -2.63 2.96 -15.70
N LYS A 306 -2.92 3.26 -14.43
CA LYS A 306 -2.91 4.62 -13.86
C LYS A 306 -1.72 4.86 -12.95
N ARG A 307 -1.20 3.81 -12.29
CA ARG A 307 -0.13 3.92 -11.30
C ARG A 307 0.94 2.86 -11.53
N LEU A 308 2.19 3.29 -11.68
CA LEU A 308 3.35 2.42 -11.84
C LEU A 308 4.39 2.74 -10.77
N HIS A 309 4.75 1.72 -9.99
CA HIS A 309 5.73 1.83 -8.91
C HIS A 309 6.86 0.83 -9.17
N LEU A 310 8.07 1.34 -9.34
CA LEU A 310 9.30 0.59 -9.55
C LEU A 310 10.14 0.76 -8.29
N ILE A 311 10.24 -0.28 -7.47
CA ILE A 311 10.89 -0.24 -6.17
C ILE A 311 12.12 -1.13 -6.20
N ASP A 312 13.29 -0.56 -5.95
CA ASP A 312 14.58 -1.22 -6.00
C ASP A 312 14.74 -1.99 -7.31
N CYS A 313 14.61 -1.36 -8.47
CA CYS A 313 14.62 -2.04 -9.78
C CYS A 313 15.80 -1.59 -10.66
N ASP A 314 16.37 -2.53 -11.42
CA ASP A 314 17.47 -2.32 -12.38
C ASP A 314 16.90 -2.26 -13.80
N ILE A 315 16.37 -1.09 -14.19
CA ILE A 315 15.61 -0.92 -15.44
C ILE A 315 16.30 0.11 -16.31
N SER A 316 16.56 -0.21 -17.58
CA SER A 316 17.10 0.75 -18.53
C SER A 316 16.09 1.81 -18.97
N ASP A 317 16.58 2.99 -19.34
CA ASP A 317 15.76 4.12 -19.82
C ASP A 317 15.09 3.82 -21.16
N ASP A 318 15.77 3.12 -22.08
CA ASP A 318 15.18 2.65 -23.34
C ASP A 318 14.04 1.66 -23.09
N GLY A 319 14.25 0.69 -22.18
CA GLY A 319 13.22 -0.25 -21.78
C GLY A 319 12.02 0.44 -21.13
N LEU A 320 12.26 1.43 -20.28
CA LEU A 320 11.19 2.23 -19.69
C LEU A 320 10.44 3.05 -20.75
N PHE A 321 11.13 3.67 -21.71
CA PHE A 321 10.50 4.45 -22.77
C PHE A 321 9.52 3.59 -23.58
N ASP A 322 9.93 2.38 -23.94
CA ASP A 322 9.06 1.45 -24.63
C ASP A 322 7.84 1.03 -23.76
N LEU A 323 8.03 0.87 -22.44
CA LEU A 323 6.91 0.57 -21.52
C LEU A 323 5.89 1.70 -21.43
N MET A 324 6.35 2.95 -21.53
CA MET A 324 5.50 4.15 -21.42
C MET A 324 4.56 4.33 -22.61
N HIS A 325 4.67 3.52 -23.67
CA HIS A 325 3.73 3.55 -24.80
C HIS A 325 2.47 2.72 -24.60
N TYR A 326 2.45 1.79 -23.62
CA TYR A 326 1.29 0.93 -23.39
C TYR A 326 0.15 1.59 -22.60
N PRO A 327 0.40 2.36 -21.52
CA PRO A 327 -0.67 2.98 -20.74
C PRO A 327 -1.40 4.08 -21.54
N ALA A 328 -2.73 4.12 -21.44
CA ALA A 328 -3.54 5.18 -22.05
C ALA A 328 -3.40 6.54 -21.35
N GLY A 329 -3.05 6.52 -20.06
CA GLY A 329 -2.92 7.74 -19.27
C GLY A 329 -2.43 7.44 -17.87
N LEU A 330 -1.11 7.30 -17.74
CA LEU A 330 -0.46 7.12 -16.45
C LEU A 330 -0.59 8.41 -15.62
N ALA A 331 -1.10 8.30 -14.39
CA ALA A 331 -1.32 9.41 -13.47
C ALA A 331 -0.22 9.52 -12.40
N GLU A 332 0.34 8.40 -11.96
CA GLU A 332 1.37 8.33 -10.92
C GLU A 332 2.53 7.44 -11.37
N PHE A 333 3.74 8.00 -11.30
CA PHE A 333 4.99 7.28 -11.51
C PHE A 333 5.88 7.40 -10.27
N VAL A 334 6.31 6.26 -9.74
CA VAL A 334 7.19 6.17 -8.57
C VAL A 334 8.37 5.28 -8.91
N MET A 335 9.57 5.79 -8.72
CA MET A 335 10.83 5.06 -8.82
C MET A 335 11.61 5.28 -7.53
N THR A 336 11.90 4.21 -6.80
CA THR A 336 12.65 4.28 -5.53
C THR A 336 13.80 3.28 -5.53
N GLN A 337 14.94 3.64 -4.94
CA GLN A 337 16.11 2.78 -4.83
C GLN A 337 16.80 2.95 -3.47
N SER A 338 16.98 1.83 -2.76
CA SER A 338 17.68 1.80 -1.47
C SER A 338 19.16 2.24 -1.62
N PRO A 339 19.71 3.00 -0.64
CA PRO A 339 21.11 3.44 -0.68
C PRO A 339 22.11 2.29 -0.44
N ASP A 340 21.73 1.30 0.37
CA ASP A 340 22.58 0.16 0.75
C ASP A 340 22.38 -1.04 -0.19
N GLN A 341 22.34 -0.79 -1.49
CA GLN A 341 22.11 -1.85 -2.45
C GLN A 341 23.34 -2.77 -2.56
N GLU A 342 23.17 -4.05 -2.21
CA GLU A 342 24.27 -5.03 -2.23
C GLU A 342 24.62 -5.52 -3.65
N ALA A 343 23.66 -5.51 -4.57
CA ALA A 343 23.81 -5.99 -5.94
C ALA A 343 24.12 -4.84 -6.92
N ASP A 344 25.08 -5.03 -7.83
CA ASP A 344 25.42 -4.02 -8.85
C ASP A 344 24.26 -3.77 -9.82
N LEU A 345 23.92 -2.48 -10.03
CA LEU A 345 23.01 -2.03 -11.10
C LEU A 345 23.74 -2.09 -12.44
N GLN A 346 23.22 -2.87 -13.39
CA GLN A 346 23.86 -3.10 -14.68
C GLN A 346 23.17 -2.34 -15.81
N GLU A 347 21.85 -2.19 -15.71
CA GLU A 347 20.99 -1.63 -16.76
C GLU A 347 20.60 -0.19 -16.45
N THR A 348 20.53 0.18 -15.17
CA THR A 348 20.17 1.53 -14.75
C THR A 348 21.16 2.57 -15.28
N SER A 349 20.69 3.46 -16.14
CA SER A 349 21.44 4.63 -16.60
C SER A 349 21.82 5.58 -15.46
N ASP A 350 22.97 6.26 -15.56
CA ASP A 350 23.48 7.20 -14.55
C ASP A 350 22.66 8.50 -14.45
N SER A 351 21.83 8.79 -15.45
CA SER A 351 21.25 10.11 -15.71
C SER A 351 19.74 10.13 -15.48
N ILE A 352 19.31 10.93 -14.50
CA ILE A 352 17.88 11.13 -14.21
C ILE A 352 17.12 11.70 -15.42
N ARG A 353 17.78 12.50 -16.25
CA ARG A 353 17.14 13.15 -17.40
C ARG A 353 16.70 12.14 -18.44
N ASP A 354 17.42 11.04 -18.60
CA ASP A 354 17.07 10.02 -19.57
C ASP A 354 15.80 9.28 -19.12
N TYR A 355 15.61 9.06 -17.81
CA TYR A 355 14.33 8.59 -17.26
C TYR A 355 13.18 9.59 -17.41
N ILE A 356 13.44 10.90 -17.27
CA ILE A 356 12.42 11.92 -17.51
C ILE A 356 11.99 11.94 -18.98
N ILE A 357 12.93 11.72 -19.92
CA ILE A 357 12.64 11.57 -21.35
C ILE A 357 11.88 10.26 -21.58
N ALA A 358 12.26 9.18 -20.89
CA ALA A 358 11.59 7.88 -20.99
C ALA A 358 10.09 7.95 -20.64
N ILE A 359 9.71 8.78 -19.66
CA ILE A 359 8.31 9.00 -19.25
C ILE A 359 7.59 10.12 -20.02
N GLU A 360 8.27 10.82 -20.92
CA GLU A 360 7.70 11.88 -21.77
C GLU A 360 6.42 11.47 -22.54
N PRO A 361 6.28 10.22 -23.05
CA PRO A 361 5.05 9.79 -23.72
C PRO A 361 3.78 9.97 -22.87
N GLN A 362 3.90 9.98 -21.54
CA GLN A 362 2.79 10.14 -20.58
C GLN A 362 2.69 11.56 -20.00
N CYS A 363 3.40 12.55 -20.56
CA CYS A 363 3.47 13.92 -20.04
C CYS A 363 2.09 14.62 -19.92
N GLN A 364 1.11 14.22 -20.72
CA GLN A 364 -0.23 14.81 -20.74
C GLN A 364 -1.17 14.25 -19.66
N SER A 365 -0.84 13.12 -19.03
CA SER A 365 -1.66 12.45 -18.02
C SER A 365 -1.04 12.45 -16.63
N LEU A 366 0.29 12.47 -16.54
CA LEU A 366 1.02 12.38 -15.28
C LEU A 366 0.70 13.55 -14.34
N GLU A 367 0.23 13.21 -13.13
CA GLU A 367 -0.07 14.14 -12.05
C GLU A 367 1.00 14.11 -10.95
N THR A 368 1.64 12.96 -10.74
CA THR A 368 2.69 12.77 -9.72
C THR A 368 3.89 12.01 -10.26
N ILE A 369 5.08 12.57 -10.05
CA ILE A 369 6.36 11.93 -10.33
C ILE A 369 7.18 11.90 -9.04
N THR A 370 7.62 10.72 -8.64
CA THR A 370 8.52 10.50 -7.49
C THR A 370 9.74 9.73 -7.98
N VAL A 371 10.92 10.33 -7.87
CA VAL A 371 12.20 9.68 -8.17
C VAL A 371 13.10 9.80 -6.95
N ASP A 372 13.12 8.74 -6.15
CA ASP A 372 14.04 8.54 -5.04
C ASP A 372 15.12 7.55 -5.49
N HIS A 373 16.11 8.03 -6.23
CA HIS A 373 17.26 7.22 -6.61
C HIS A 373 18.56 7.96 -6.28
N PRO A 374 19.35 7.52 -5.28
CA PRO A 374 20.50 8.27 -4.78
C PRO A 374 21.65 8.35 -5.78
N LEU A 375 21.76 7.38 -6.69
CA LEU A 375 22.85 7.30 -7.66
C LEU A 375 22.59 8.12 -8.94
N LEU A 376 21.34 8.50 -9.24
CA LEU A 376 21.03 9.23 -10.48
C LEU A 376 21.53 10.67 -10.37
N ARG A 377 22.39 11.07 -11.32
CA ARG A 377 22.96 12.41 -11.39
C ARG A 377 22.90 12.92 -12.81
N ASP A 378 22.56 14.18 -12.99
CA ASP A 378 22.72 14.84 -14.29
C ASP A 378 23.53 16.13 -14.13
N ARG A 379 24.27 16.49 -15.19
CA ARG A 379 24.97 17.76 -15.33
C ARG A 379 24.07 18.85 -15.92
N ARG A 380 22.92 18.48 -16.47
CA ARG A 380 21.96 19.39 -17.09
C ARG A 380 20.72 19.55 -16.23
N ALA A 381 20.05 20.69 -16.42
CA ALA A 381 18.77 20.96 -15.81
C ALA A 381 17.66 20.11 -16.47
N LEU A 382 16.68 19.70 -15.69
CA LEU A 382 15.50 19.00 -16.20
C LEU A 382 14.60 19.95 -17.01
N SER A 383 14.04 19.41 -18.08
CA SER A 383 13.00 20.07 -18.88
C SER A 383 11.68 19.38 -18.62
N LEU A 384 10.84 19.99 -17.78
CA LEU A 384 9.55 19.44 -17.35
C LEU A 384 8.37 20.28 -17.86
N ARG A 385 8.59 21.18 -18.84
CA ARG A 385 7.54 22.07 -19.38
C ARG A 385 6.43 21.32 -20.10
N GLU A 386 6.75 20.16 -20.66
CA GLU A 386 5.80 19.30 -21.38
C GLU A 386 4.80 18.60 -20.45
N PHE A 387 5.14 18.47 -19.17
CA PHE A 387 4.31 17.81 -18.15
C PHE A 387 3.17 18.75 -17.68
N ALA A 388 2.19 18.95 -18.56
CA ALA A 388 1.17 19.97 -18.40
C ALA A 388 0.24 19.72 -17.19
N LYS A 389 0.08 18.47 -16.73
CA LYS A 389 -0.80 18.12 -15.59
C LYS A 389 -0.06 17.78 -14.30
N LEU A 390 1.27 17.89 -14.28
CA LEU A 390 2.07 17.48 -13.13
C LEU A 390 1.85 18.45 -11.97
N LYS A 391 1.29 17.94 -10.87
CA LYS A 391 1.01 18.68 -9.63
C LYS A 391 2.07 18.45 -8.58
N THR A 392 2.62 17.24 -8.51
CA THR A 392 3.57 16.85 -7.47
C THR A 392 4.85 16.30 -8.11
N LEU A 393 5.98 16.91 -7.76
CA LEU A 393 7.31 16.44 -8.14
C LEU A 393 8.12 16.17 -6.86
N ARG A 394 8.58 14.93 -6.70
CA ARG A 394 9.44 14.53 -5.60
C ARG A 394 10.76 13.99 -6.13
N LEU A 395 11.86 14.55 -5.66
CA LEU A 395 13.22 14.20 -6.08
C LEU A 395 14.11 13.99 -4.85
N ASN A 396 15.27 13.38 -5.01
CA ASN A 396 16.21 13.24 -3.90
C ASN A 396 16.94 14.54 -3.62
N TRP A 397 17.56 15.13 -4.64
CA TRP A 397 18.44 16.29 -4.46
C TRP A 397 18.08 17.45 -5.38
N ASP A 398 18.40 18.68 -4.96
CA ASP A 398 18.26 19.90 -5.77
C ASP A 398 19.04 19.84 -7.09
N HIS A 399 20.26 19.31 -7.06
CA HIS A 399 21.09 19.18 -8.25
C HIS A 399 20.53 18.18 -9.27
N GLN A 400 19.59 17.31 -8.91
CA GLN A 400 18.86 16.50 -9.90
C GLN A 400 17.89 17.34 -10.73
N LEU A 401 17.35 18.42 -10.16
CA LEU A 401 16.48 19.36 -10.87
C LEU A 401 17.28 20.37 -11.70
N PHE A 402 18.30 20.98 -11.10
CA PHE A 402 19.07 22.06 -11.72
C PHE A 402 20.28 21.57 -12.54
N GLY A 403 20.70 20.32 -12.34
CA GLY A 403 21.98 19.77 -12.79
C GLY A 403 23.09 19.98 -11.76
N HIS A 404 24.16 19.20 -11.84
CA HIS A 404 25.35 19.32 -10.99
C HIS A 404 26.34 20.37 -11.54
N SER A 405 27.09 21.06 -10.65
CA SER A 405 28.08 22.04 -11.08
C SER A 405 29.13 21.43 -12.01
N SER A 406 29.49 22.19 -13.04
CA SER A 406 30.47 21.77 -14.03
C SER A 406 31.26 22.97 -14.53
N LYS A 407 32.45 22.72 -15.07
CA LYS A 407 33.33 23.76 -15.65
C LYS A 407 32.71 24.53 -16.82
N LYS A 408 31.57 24.09 -17.36
CA LYS A 408 30.88 24.75 -18.48
C LYS A 408 29.70 25.57 -17.93
N PRO A 409 29.53 26.83 -18.37
CA PRO A 409 28.40 27.65 -17.95
C PRO A 409 27.08 27.00 -18.39
N ARG A 410 26.10 26.97 -17.49
CA ARG A 410 24.77 26.42 -17.76
C ARG A 410 23.98 27.43 -18.58
N LEU A 411 23.62 27.06 -19.80
CA LEU A 411 22.87 27.93 -20.73
C LEU A 411 21.37 27.65 -20.72
N THR A 412 20.91 26.60 -20.04
CA THR A 412 19.51 26.15 -20.01
C THR A 412 18.90 26.42 -18.65
N SER A 413 17.83 27.22 -18.61
CA SER A 413 17.00 27.38 -17.42
C SER A 413 16.19 26.11 -17.15
N VAL A 414 15.92 25.82 -15.88
CA VAL A 414 15.01 24.73 -15.50
C VAL A 414 13.64 24.99 -16.12
N GLY A 415 13.12 23.99 -16.82
CA GLY A 415 11.77 24.04 -17.37
C GLY A 415 10.78 23.50 -16.36
N MET A 416 10.19 24.36 -15.52
CA MET A 416 9.21 23.89 -14.54
C MET A 416 7.87 23.50 -15.21
N PRO A 417 7.13 22.53 -14.65
CA PRO A 417 5.77 22.23 -15.08
C PRO A 417 4.82 23.39 -14.77
N PRO A 418 3.86 23.69 -15.66
CA PRO A 418 2.96 24.85 -15.49
C PRO A 418 1.96 24.70 -14.34
N GLU A 419 1.56 23.47 -14.03
CA GLU A 419 0.54 23.12 -13.03
C GLU A 419 1.14 22.58 -11.72
N LEU A 420 2.46 22.75 -11.52
CA LEU A 420 3.13 22.24 -10.32
C LEU A 420 2.63 22.94 -9.06
N GLU A 421 2.15 22.16 -8.09
CA GLU A 421 1.63 22.62 -6.80
C GLU A 421 2.59 22.30 -5.65
N THR A 422 3.23 21.13 -5.69
CA THR A 422 4.11 20.61 -4.62
C THR A 422 5.46 20.18 -5.19
N LEU A 423 6.54 20.72 -4.60
CA LEU A 423 7.92 20.29 -4.85
C LEU A 423 8.50 19.73 -3.55
N GLU A 424 9.01 18.50 -3.58
CA GLU A 424 9.56 17.81 -2.42
C GLU A 424 10.97 17.30 -2.71
N PHE A 425 11.87 17.50 -1.75
CA PHE A 425 13.22 16.95 -1.76
C PHE A 425 13.41 16.02 -0.56
N PHE A 426 13.76 14.76 -0.84
CA PHE A 426 13.97 13.75 0.19
C PHE A 426 15.27 13.94 0.96
N ASN A 427 16.29 14.51 0.31
CA ASN A 427 17.58 14.78 0.95
C ASN A 427 17.81 16.28 1.12
N GLN A 428 18.89 16.59 1.84
CA GLN A 428 19.25 17.94 2.20
C GLN A 428 19.62 18.81 0.98
N LEU A 429 19.20 20.08 1.03
CA LEU A 429 19.53 21.10 0.02
C LEU A 429 20.89 21.75 0.27
N GLY A 430 21.51 22.29 -0.79
CA GLY A 430 22.66 23.18 -0.65
C GLY A 430 24.02 22.49 -0.64
N THR A 431 24.11 21.28 -1.20
CA THR A 431 25.41 20.60 -1.41
C THR A 431 26.29 21.33 -2.43
N ASP A 432 25.68 22.15 -3.30
CA ASP A 432 26.33 22.85 -4.41
C ASP A 432 25.88 24.33 -4.38
N GLU A 433 26.84 25.25 -4.20
CA GLU A 433 26.60 26.70 -4.10
C GLU A 433 25.98 27.25 -5.40
N GLU A 434 26.43 26.79 -6.57
CA GLU A 434 25.87 27.24 -7.85
C GLU A 434 24.41 26.78 -8.01
N VAL A 435 24.08 25.59 -7.52
CA VAL A 435 22.69 25.08 -7.55
C VAL A 435 21.81 25.84 -6.56
N THR A 436 22.37 26.20 -5.41
CA THR A 436 21.69 27.02 -4.39
C THR A 436 21.31 28.39 -4.98
N ASP A 437 22.25 29.07 -5.64
CA ASP A 437 22.02 30.35 -6.30
C ASP A 437 20.92 30.25 -7.38
N LEU A 438 20.95 29.18 -8.18
CA LEU A 438 19.94 28.93 -9.21
C LEU A 438 18.56 28.67 -8.60
N PHE A 439 18.52 27.96 -7.48
CA PHE A 439 17.27 27.68 -6.80
C PHE A 439 16.70 28.95 -6.17
N VAL A 440 17.54 29.78 -5.53
CA VAL A 440 17.14 31.10 -5.02
C VAL A 440 16.62 31.98 -6.15
N ALA A 441 17.30 32.02 -7.30
CA ALA A 441 16.85 32.78 -8.47
C ALA A 441 15.49 32.28 -9.01
N MET A 442 15.23 30.98 -8.97
CA MET A 442 13.93 30.41 -9.31
C MET A 442 12.84 30.86 -8.32
N LEU A 443 13.12 30.77 -7.01
CA LEU A 443 12.18 31.16 -5.96
C LEU A 443 11.84 32.66 -6.01
N GLN A 444 12.81 33.51 -6.34
CA GLN A 444 12.57 34.95 -6.55
C GLN A 444 11.69 35.22 -7.79
N ASN A 445 11.77 34.38 -8.82
CA ASN A 445 11.02 34.49 -10.07
C ASN A 445 9.83 33.52 -10.17
N LEU A 446 9.29 33.08 -9.04
CA LEU A 446 8.28 32.02 -8.95
C LEU A 446 6.98 32.39 -9.70
N SER A 447 6.62 33.68 -9.75
CA SER A 447 5.47 34.20 -10.53
C SER A 447 5.58 33.99 -12.06
N VAL A 448 6.80 33.79 -12.57
CA VAL A 448 7.05 33.50 -13.99
C VAL A 448 7.33 32.02 -14.20
N MET A 449 8.13 31.41 -13.32
CA MET A 449 8.62 30.04 -13.51
C MET A 449 7.64 28.96 -13.04
N ALA A 450 6.97 29.13 -11.90
CA ALA A 450 6.12 28.10 -11.30
C ALA A 450 4.94 28.74 -10.54
N ARG A 451 3.98 29.29 -11.28
CA ARG A 451 2.88 30.12 -10.73
C ARG A 451 2.03 29.45 -9.68
N LYS A 452 1.82 28.14 -9.82
CA LYS A 452 0.92 27.34 -8.98
C LYS A 452 1.64 26.66 -7.82
N LEU A 453 2.96 26.84 -7.70
CA LEU A 453 3.74 26.22 -6.64
C LEU A 453 3.34 26.85 -5.30
N THR A 454 2.82 26.02 -4.41
CA THR A 454 2.29 26.42 -3.10
C THR A 454 2.98 25.70 -1.95
N HIS A 455 3.50 24.50 -2.18
CA HIS A 455 4.17 23.68 -1.17
C HIS A 455 5.61 23.36 -1.59
N LEU A 456 6.55 23.67 -0.70
CA LEU A 456 7.94 23.20 -0.77
C LEU A 456 8.23 22.36 0.48
N ILE A 457 8.50 21.08 0.29
CA ILE A 457 8.80 20.15 1.38
C ILE A 457 10.28 19.79 1.30
N VAL A 458 10.99 19.95 2.41
CA VAL A 458 12.45 19.71 2.49
C VAL A 458 12.74 18.89 3.73
N MET A 459 13.59 17.87 3.61
CA MET A 459 14.08 17.11 4.76
C MET A 459 15.36 17.74 5.32
N GLU A 460 15.43 17.85 6.65
CA GLU A 460 16.62 18.20 7.41
C GLU A 460 17.05 16.97 8.20
N SER A 461 18.24 16.44 7.90
CA SER A 461 18.81 15.29 8.62
C SER A 461 19.36 15.76 9.96
N GLU A 462 19.11 15.02 11.03
CA GLU A 462 19.73 15.26 12.35
C GLU A 462 21.23 14.93 12.36
N GLU A 463 21.73 14.17 11.37
CA GLU A 463 23.10 13.66 11.32
C GLU A 463 24.09 14.61 10.61
N ASP A 464 23.60 15.50 9.73
CA ASP A 464 24.42 16.43 8.96
C ASP A 464 24.43 17.83 9.60
N GLU A 465 25.62 18.33 9.97
CA GLU A 465 25.81 19.58 10.74
C GLU A 465 25.38 20.88 10.03
N LYS A 466 24.88 20.80 8.79
CA LYS A 466 24.48 21.98 8.02
C LYS A 466 22.96 22.10 8.04
N PRO A 467 22.38 23.26 8.39
CA PRO A 467 20.96 23.49 8.19
C PRO A 467 20.66 23.81 6.72
N VAL A 468 19.37 23.82 6.34
CA VAL A 468 18.92 24.34 5.04
C VAL A 468 19.54 25.73 4.79
N PRO A 469 20.08 26.02 3.59
CA PRO A 469 20.69 27.32 3.31
C PRO A 469 19.74 28.49 3.62
N LYS A 470 20.24 29.44 4.43
CA LYS A 470 19.44 30.62 4.86
C LYS A 470 18.89 31.42 3.69
N GLU A 471 19.63 31.45 2.59
CA GLU A 471 19.24 32.14 1.37
C GLU A 471 17.97 31.53 0.75
N ILE A 472 17.82 30.20 0.79
CA ILE A 472 16.61 29.51 0.35
C ILE A 472 15.46 29.81 1.31
N GLU A 473 15.69 29.75 2.63
CA GLU A 473 14.65 30.10 3.60
C GLU A 473 14.14 31.55 3.44
N GLU A 474 15.06 32.50 3.26
CA GLU A 474 14.74 33.92 3.06
C GLU A 474 14.01 34.14 1.73
N ALA A 475 14.46 33.50 0.65
CA ALA A 475 13.79 33.53 -0.65
C ALA A 475 12.38 32.95 -0.56
N CYS A 476 12.17 31.87 0.18
CA CYS A 476 10.84 31.31 0.41
C CYS A 476 9.95 32.25 1.23
N LYS A 477 10.46 32.84 2.31
CA LYS A 477 9.72 33.82 3.15
C LYS A 477 9.32 35.08 2.35
N SER A 478 10.08 35.43 1.31
CA SER A 478 9.75 36.56 0.43
C SER A 478 8.49 36.32 -0.42
N GLN A 479 8.09 35.05 -0.61
CA GLN A 479 6.96 34.68 -1.47
C GLN A 479 5.71 34.39 -0.62
N PRO A 480 4.64 35.20 -0.71
CA PRO A 480 3.46 35.04 0.15
C PRO A 480 2.62 33.79 -0.17
N GLN A 481 2.82 33.19 -1.34
CA GLN A 481 2.05 32.03 -1.81
C GLN A 481 2.70 30.67 -1.50
N LEU A 482 3.96 30.68 -1.06
CA LEU A 482 4.74 29.47 -0.81
C LEU A 482 4.73 29.10 0.67
N ARG A 483 4.34 27.87 0.99
CA ARG A 483 4.47 27.26 2.31
C ARG A 483 5.66 26.32 2.30
N VAL A 484 6.56 26.48 3.26
CA VAL A 484 7.74 25.62 3.42
C VAL A 484 7.55 24.75 4.63
N ASP A 485 7.56 23.45 4.41
CA ASP A 485 7.49 22.44 5.47
C ASP A 485 8.88 21.78 5.57
N ILE A 486 9.61 22.06 6.65
CA ILE A 486 10.93 21.46 6.91
C ILE A 486 10.73 20.28 7.85
N ILE A 487 10.87 19.07 7.32
CA ILE A 487 10.73 17.82 8.07
C ILE A 487 12.04 17.56 8.81
N GLY A 488 12.02 17.54 10.14
CA GLY A 488 13.21 17.36 10.99
C GLY A 488 13.44 18.51 11.98
N ARG A 489 12.84 19.68 11.73
CA ARG A 489 12.89 20.83 12.63
C ARG A 489 11.76 20.73 13.66
N MET A 490 12.07 20.38 14.91
CA MET A 490 11.14 20.68 16.01
C MET A 490 11.06 22.21 16.15
N ASP A 491 9.90 22.78 15.85
CA ASP A 491 9.61 24.18 16.18
C ASP A 491 9.75 24.37 17.69
N THR A 492 10.91 24.89 18.11
CA THR A 492 11.04 25.46 19.45
C THR A 492 10.22 26.74 19.43
N VAL A 493 8.96 26.61 19.86
CA VAL A 493 8.10 27.76 20.16
C VAL A 493 8.83 28.60 21.19
N ASN A 494 9.45 29.68 20.71
CA ASN A 494 10.03 30.71 21.54
C ASN A 494 8.85 31.45 22.19
N CYS A 495 8.34 30.92 23.30
CA CYS A 495 7.43 31.64 24.17
C CYS A 495 8.19 32.87 24.66
N GLY A 496 7.86 34.01 24.06
CA GLY A 496 8.44 35.31 24.41
C GLY A 496 8.23 35.60 25.89
N ASP A 497 9.31 35.98 26.56
CA ASP A 497 9.23 36.74 27.79
C ASP A 497 9.50 38.20 27.42
N GLU A 498 8.42 38.92 27.15
CA GLU A 498 8.46 40.37 27.02
C GLU A 498 8.74 40.98 28.39
N THR A 499 9.86 41.69 28.45
CA THR A 499 10.17 42.81 29.34
C THR A 499 8.99 43.39 30.13
N LEU A 500 9.01 43.23 31.45
CA LEU A 500 8.46 44.20 32.39
C LEU A 500 9.60 44.88 33.14
N GLY A 501 9.93 46.08 32.68
CA GLY A 501 10.72 47.03 33.45
C GLY A 501 9.95 47.48 34.69
N CYS A 502 10.66 47.57 35.81
CA CYS A 502 10.30 48.48 36.87
C CYS A 502 11.60 48.98 37.51
N ASP A 503 11.98 50.21 37.16
CA ASP A 503 12.90 51.03 37.93
C ASP A 503 12.39 51.16 39.37
N VAL A 504 13.24 50.84 40.35
CA VAL A 504 13.28 51.55 41.63
C VAL A 504 14.75 51.68 42.03
N SER A 505 15.21 52.93 42.03
CA SER A 505 16.42 53.42 42.68
C SER A 505 16.37 53.18 44.19
N ASP A 506 17.50 52.81 44.80
CA ASP A 506 18.15 53.61 45.86
C ASP A 506 19.30 52.83 46.53
N SER A 507 20.46 53.50 46.54
CA SER A 507 21.55 53.51 47.53
C SER A 507 21.57 52.48 48.68
N GLU A 508 22.65 51.69 48.75
CA GLU A 508 23.84 51.88 49.61
C GLU A 508 24.97 50.90 49.24
#